data_AF-G3XQ33-F1
#
_entry.id   AF-G3XQ33-F1
#
_cell.length_a   1.000
_cell.length_b   1.000
_cell.length_c   1.000
_cell.angle_alpha   90.00
_cell.angle_beta   90.00
_cell.angle_gamma   90.00
#
_symmetry.space_group_name_H-M   'P 1'
#
loop_
_entity.id
_entity.type
_entity.pdbx_description
1 polymer ?
#
loop_
_entity_poly.entity_id
_entity_poly.type
_entity_poly.pdbx_seq_one_letter_code
_entity_poly.pdbx_strand_id
1 'polypeptide(L)'
;MWTTFLSVAAGLASLPLTRAFNNPPGVDIWCGKAYRASNASFNPGGWFEQPSYSSTPLLNLKVRPRMSIYLETDAKGSLLVDTTVSHLVGDPLPVQTSTNYTDQHIHVNIDISADKTPIASITNYTLPLDITKAEIPLSFDDLTPKLTPYTITTTASLSNSITNTTFTTSSELFYLPQRTDGGSATRIDHRTGMLSYIRNQSVTWTPIFPYTYYGTSPVPSLPSTHPV
;
A
#
# COMPACT_ATOMS: atom_id res chain seq x y z
N MET A 1 -33.83 -7.82 -63.27
CA MET A 1 -32.70 -8.71 -62.89
C MET A 1 -32.15 -8.19 -61.57
N TRP A 2 -32.77 -8.54 -60.43
CA TRP A 2 -32.60 -9.75 -59.62
C TRP A 2 -31.37 -9.73 -58.71
N THR A 3 -31.66 -9.61 -57.39
CA THR A 3 -31.08 -10.32 -56.21
C THR A 3 -29.55 -10.35 -56.08
N THR A 4 -28.94 -10.08 -54.91
CA THR A 4 -29.15 -10.87 -53.67
C THR A 4 -28.56 -10.14 -52.46
N PHE A 5 -29.29 -10.18 -51.34
CA PHE A 5 -28.88 -9.87 -49.96
C PHE A 5 -28.02 -11.02 -49.35
N LEU A 6 -27.43 -10.76 -48.17
CA LEU A 6 -26.81 -11.70 -47.20
C LEU A 6 -25.44 -12.26 -47.64
N SER A 7 -24.36 -12.35 -46.86
CA SER A 7 -24.08 -12.47 -45.41
C SER A 7 -22.65 -11.92 -45.21
N VAL A 8 -22.15 -11.46 -44.06
CA VAL A 8 -21.77 -12.27 -42.89
C VAL A 8 -21.68 -11.33 -41.68
N ALA A 9 -22.73 -11.30 -40.88
CA ALA A 9 -22.65 -10.97 -39.47
C ALA A 9 -22.36 -12.29 -38.72
N ALA A 10 -21.08 -12.64 -38.56
CA ALA A 10 -20.66 -13.76 -37.72
C ALA A 10 -19.18 -13.61 -37.34
N GLY A 11 -18.87 -12.59 -36.54
CA GLY A 11 -17.52 -12.38 -36.00
C GLY A 11 -17.49 -12.02 -34.51
N LEU A 12 -18.63 -12.06 -33.82
CA LEU A 12 -18.75 -11.64 -32.41
C LEU A 12 -19.10 -12.78 -31.44
N ALA A 13 -19.05 -14.03 -31.88
CA ALA A 13 -19.34 -15.20 -31.04
C ALA A 13 -18.08 -16.01 -30.72
N SER A 14 -17.04 -15.35 -30.21
CA SER A 14 -15.94 -16.04 -29.52
C SER A 14 -15.17 -15.10 -28.61
N LEU A 15 -15.88 -14.27 -27.84
CA LEU A 15 -15.30 -13.82 -26.58
C LEU A 15 -15.38 -15.02 -25.63
N PRO A 16 -14.25 -15.63 -25.22
CA PRO A 16 -14.30 -16.66 -24.19
C PRO A 16 -14.94 -16.05 -22.95
N LEU A 17 -16.14 -16.52 -22.66
CA LEU A 17 -16.82 -16.33 -21.40
C LEU A 17 -15.87 -16.83 -20.31
N THR A 18 -15.56 -15.93 -19.39
CA THR A 18 -14.89 -16.17 -18.10
C THR A 18 -13.38 -16.45 -18.21
N ARG A 19 -12.57 -15.45 -17.86
CA ARG A 19 -11.31 -15.71 -17.15
C ARG A 19 -11.68 -16.23 -15.75
N ALA A 20 -12.14 -17.48 -15.68
CA ALA A 20 -12.36 -18.16 -14.42
C ALA A 20 -10.99 -18.49 -13.79
N PHE A 21 -10.89 -18.31 -12.47
CA PHE A 21 -9.74 -18.67 -11.65
C PHE A 21 -9.25 -20.09 -11.99
N ASN A 22 -8.17 -20.17 -12.79
CA ASN A 22 -7.43 -21.38 -13.14
C ASN A 22 -8.27 -22.68 -13.25
N ASN A 23 -9.42 -22.62 -13.92
CA ASN A 23 -10.41 -23.69 -13.91
C ASN A 23 -9.93 -24.91 -14.71
N PRO A 24 -9.94 -26.14 -14.15
CA PRO A 24 -9.75 -27.33 -14.95
C PRO A 24 -10.83 -27.47 -16.04
N PRO A 25 -10.48 -27.92 -17.27
CA PRO A 25 -11.45 -28.11 -18.34
C PRO A 25 -12.60 -29.03 -17.91
N GLY A 26 -13.84 -28.62 -18.17
CA GLY A 26 -15.05 -29.42 -17.90
C GLY A 26 -15.55 -29.38 -16.44
N VAL A 27 -15.04 -28.46 -15.61
CA VAL A 27 -15.53 -28.26 -14.24
C VAL A 27 -16.37 -26.98 -14.15
N ASP A 28 -17.62 -27.11 -13.70
CA ASP A 28 -18.43 -25.94 -13.34
C ASP A 28 -17.91 -25.35 -12.02
N ILE A 29 -17.72 -24.03 -11.94
CA ILE A 29 -17.21 -23.33 -10.74
C ILE A 29 -18.28 -22.45 -10.11
N TRP A 30 -18.34 -22.45 -8.77
CA TRP A 30 -19.05 -21.45 -7.96
C TRP A 30 -18.13 -20.92 -6.85
N CYS A 31 -18.01 -19.59 -6.72
CA CYS A 31 -17.14 -18.93 -5.74
C CYS A 31 -15.68 -19.46 -5.69
N GLY A 32 -15.11 -19.85 -6.85
CA GLY A 32 -13.74 -20.37 -6.94
C GLY A 32 -13.57 -21.84 -6.53
N LYS A 33 -14.67 -22.60 -6.35
CA LYS A 33 -14.64 -24.04 -6.05
C LYS A 33 -15.43 -24.85 -7.09
N ALA A 34 -15.13 -26.13 -7.21
CA ALA A 34 -15.93 -27.07 -8.00
C ALA A 34 -17.39 -27.05 -7.53
N TYR A 35 -18.31 -26.77 -8.46
CA TYR A 35 -19.74 -26.63 -8.17
C TYR A 35 -20.46 -27.98 -8.02
N ARG A 36 -20.05 -28.97 -8.82
CA ARG A 36 -20.69 -30.29 -8.84
C ARG A 36 -20.04 -31.24 -7.83
N ALA A 37 -20.87 -32.02 -7.15
CA ALA A 37 -20.42 -33.04 -6.19
C ALA A 37 -19.56 -34.16 -6.83
N SER A 38 -19.71 -34.40 -8.14
CA SER A 38 -18.92 -35.37 -8.91
C SER A 38 -17.49 -34.91 -9.22
N ASN A 39 -17.21 -33.62 -9.05
CA ASN A 39 -15.93 -33.04 -9.43
C ASN A 39 -15.00 -32.99 -8.22
N ALA A 40 -13.75 -33.41 -8.42
CA ALA A 40 -12.74 -33.32 -7.37
C ALA A 40 -12.41 -31.86 -7.03
N SER A 41 -11.99 -31.63 -5.78
CA SER A 41 -11.40 -30.34 -5.38
C SER A 41 -10.09 -30.11 -6.13
N PHE A 42 -9.82 -28.87 -6.52
CA PHE A 42 -8.60 -28.45 -7.22
C PHE A 42 -8.02 -27.20 -6.54
N ASN A 43 -6.72 -26.94 -6.73
CA ASN A 43 -6.06 -25.77 -6.17
C ASN A 43 -6.61 -24.50 -6.85
N PRO A 44 -7.31 -23.61 -6.13
CA PRO A 44 -7.91 -22.41 -6.72
C PRO A 44 -6.86 -21.34 -7.08
N GLY A 45 -5.57 -21.59 -6.85
CA GLY A 45 -4.53 -20.58 -6.88
C GLY A 45 -4.63 -19.69 -5.63
N GLY A 46 -4.31 -18.40 -5.77
CA GLY A 46 -4.41 -17.43 -4.68
C GLY A 46 -3.33 -17.55 -3.59
N TRP A 47 -2.35 -18.43 -3.79
CA TRP A 47 -1.13 -18.44 -3.00
C TRP A 47 -0.33 -17.19 -3.33
N PHE A 48 0.07 -16.44 -2.30
CA PHE A 48 1.08 -15.41 -2.48
C PHE A 48 2.41 -16.10 -2.73
N GLU A 49 3.03 -15.82 -3.88
CA GLU A 49 4.40 -16.24 -4.12
C GLU A 49 5.31 -15.57 -3.09
N GLN A 50 6.12 -16.38 -2.40
CA GLN A 50 7.09 -15.86 -1.46
C GLN A 50 8.16 -15.09 -2.25
N PRO A 51 8.52 -13.86 -1.84
CA PRO A 51 9.61 -13.14 -2.49
C PRO A 51 10.93 -13.89 -2.33
N SER A 52 11.75 -13.85 -3.37
CA SER A 52 13.10 -14.42 -3.35
C SER A 52 13.97 -13.75 -2.29
N TYR A 53 14.69 -14.55 -1.50
CA TYR A 53 15.63 -14.05 -0.49
C TYR A 53 16.88 -13.46 -1.15
N SER A 54 17.22 -12.23 -0.79
CA SER A 54 18.45 -11.55 -1.20
C SER A 54 19.62 -11.94 -0.31
N SER A 55 20.77 -12.28 -0.90
CA SER A 55 22.00 -12.56 -0.14
C SER A 55 22.60 -11.31 0.52
N THR A 56 22.25 -10.11 0.05
CA THR A 56 22.66 -8.82 0.63
C THR A 56 21.47 -8.13 1.31
N PRO A 57 21.69 -7.37 2.40
CA PRO A 57 20.63 -6.59 3.03
C PRO A 57 20.11 -5.53 2.06
N LEU A 58 18.82 -5.26 2.16
CA LEU A 58 18.09 -4.28 1.37
C LEU A 58 17.50 -3.21 2.29
N LEU A 59 17.49 -1.96 1.87
CA LEU A 59 16.77 -0.88 2.51
C LEU A 59 15.35 -0.85 1.96
N ASN A 60 14.39 -1.15 2.83
CA ASN A 60 12.99 -0.96 2.54
C ASN A 60 12.56 0.42 3.05
N LEU A 61 12.86 1.45 2.24
CA LEU A 61 12.50 2.84 2.51
C LEU A 61 11.03 3.09 2.18
N LYS A 62 10.24 3.45 3.20
CA LYS A 62 8.84 3.86 2.99
C LYS A 62 8.61 5.20 3.63
N VAL A 63 8.01 6.12 2.87
CA VAL A 63 7.54 7.40 3.38
C VAL A 63 6.09 7.57 2.99
N ARG A 64 5.26 7.94 3.96
CA ARG A 64 3.83 8.18 3.73
C ARG A 64 3.28 9.15 4.76
N PRO A 65 2.20 9.90 4.44
CA PRO A 65 1.58 10.74 5.44
C PRO A 65 1.01 9.90 6.60
N ARG A 66 1.00 10.45 7.82
CA ARG A 66 0.43 9.76 8.98
C ARG A 66 -1.08 9.57 8.87
N MET A 67 -1.79 10.52 8.31
CA MET A 67 -3.21 10.37 8.03
C MET A 67 -3.43 10.06 6.55
N SER A 68 -4.40 9.20 6.23
CA SER A 68 -4.73 8.90 4.82
C SER A 68 -5.21 10.13 4.05
N ILE A 69 -5.86 11.08 4.74
CA ILE A 69 -6.24 12.40 4.24
C ILE A 69 -6.06 13.45 5.34
N TYR A 70 -5.81 14.68 4.92
CA TYR A 70 -5.91 15.89 5.72
C TYR A 70 -6.92 16.85 5.09
N LEU A 71 -7.52 17.71 5.90
CA LEU A 71 -8.45 18.74 5.47
C LEU A 71 -7.86 20.13 5.72
N GLU A 72 -8.35 21.15 5.03
CA GLU A 72 -7.92 22.55 5.20
C GLU A 72 -7.97 23.06 6.66
N THR A 73 -8.77 22.41 7.50
CA THR A 73 -8.92 22.75 8.92
C THR A 73 -7.89 22.06 9.82
N ASP A 74 -7.12 21.10 9.30
CA ASP A 74 -6.01 20.50 10.03
C ASP A 74 -4.83 21.50 10.08
N ALA A 75 -4.40 21.89 11.28
CA ALA A 75 -3.35 22.90 11.43
C ALA A 75 -1.95 22.42 10.99
N LYS A 76 -1.69 21.11 11.07
CA LYS A 76 -0.41 20.47 10.71
C LYS A 76 -0.60 18.97 10.56
N GLY A 77 0.34 18.34 9.87
CA GLY A 77 0.41 16.89 9.71
C GLY A 77 1.76 16.32 10.14
N SER A 78 1.95 15.06 9.77
CA SER A 78 3.26 14.41 9.85
C SER A 78 3.40 13.34 8.77
N LEU A 79 4.65 12.99 8.49
CA LEU A 79 5.05 11.89 7.64
C LEU A 79 5.64 10.78 8.52
N LEU A 80 5.30 9.54 8.18
CA LEU A 80 5.90 8.35 8.77
C LEU A 80 6.98 7.85 7.82
N VAL A 81 8.18 7.66 8.36
CA VAL A 81 9.35 7.15 7.65
C VAL A 81 9.76 5.80 8.25
N ASP A 82 9.88 4.80 7.40
CA ASP A 82 10.44 3.49 7.72
C ASP A 82 11.78 3.36 6.99
N THR A 83 12.84 3.01 7.72
CA THR A 83 14.20 2.74 7.20
C THR A 83 14.61 1.29 7.49
N THR A 84 13.63 0.39 7.42
CA THR A 84 13.80 -1.03 7.77
C THR A 84 14.81 -1.74 6.88
N VAL A 85 15.63 -2.60 7.49
CA VAL A 85 16.52 -3.48 6.75
C VAL A 85 15.80 -4.81 6.50
N SER A 86 15.78 -5.28 5.26
CA SER A 86 15.10 -6.52 4.86
C SER A 86 15.94 -7.32 3.88
N HIS A 87 15.75 -8.63 3.83
CA HIS A 87 16.30 -9.49 2.78
C HIS A 87 15.26 -9.88 1.72
N LEU A 88 14.03 -9.38 1.82
CA LEU A 88 12.92 -9.77 0.94
C LEU A 88 12.47 -8.64 0.01
N VAL A 89 12.56 -7.39 0.46
CA VAL A 89 12.05 -6.22 -0.27
C VAL A 89 12.95 -5.01 -0.04
N GLY A 90 13.03 -4.13 -1.02
CA GLY A 90 13.79 -2.89 -0.96
C GLY A 90 14.96 -2.83 -1.92
N ASP A 91 15.81 -1.82 -1.74
CA ASP A 91 16.95 -1.53 -2.60
C ASP A 91 18.27 -2.02 -1.96
N PRO A 92 19.27 -2.45 -2.74
CA PRO A 92 20.54 -2.93 -2.19
C PRO A 92 21.19 -1.92 -1.24
N LEU A 93 21.47 -2.36 -0.01
CA LEU A 93 22.03 -1.52 1.04
C LEU A 93 23.53 -1.81 1.20
N PRO A 94 24.43 -0.86 0.90
CA PRO A 94 25.88 -1.09 0.87
C PRO A 94 26.48 -0.98 2.28
N VAL A 95 26.08 -1.89 3.18
CA VAL A 95 26.60 -1.94 4.54
C VAL A 95 27.61 -3.07 4.72
N GLN A 96 28.63 -2.83 5.53
CA GLN A 96 29.42 -3.93 6.08
C GLN A 96 28.56 -4.74 7.06
N THR A 97 28.49 -6.05 6.83
CA THR A 97 27.67 -7.02 7.56
C THR A 97 28.01 -7.14 9.06
N SER A 98 29.12 -6.55 9.51
CA SER A 98 29.62 -6.60 10.88
C SER A 98 29.17 -5.44 11.78
N THR A 99 28.42 -4.47 11.26
CA THR A 99 28.00 -3.28 12.01
C THR A 99 26.53 -3.36 12.40
N ASN A 100 26.19 -2.94 13.62
CA ASN A 100 24.80 -2.75 14.01
C ASN A 100 24.18 -1.67 13.13
N TYR A 101 23.09 -1.99 12.44
CA TYR A 101 22.43 -1.03 11.54
C TYR A 101 21.98 0.23 12.28
N THR A 102 21.53 0.10 13.53
CA THR A 102 21.04 1.21 14.34
C THR A 102 22.09 2.30 14.64
N ASP A 103 23.38 1.97 14.55
CA ASP A 103 24.46 2.95 14.74
C ASP A 103 24.71 3.77 13.48
N GLN A 104 24.17 3.31 12.34
CA GLN A 104 24.25 4.02 11.08
C GLN A 104 23.05 4.93 10.88
N HIS A 105 23.33 6.06 10.27
CA HIS A 105 22.37 7.12 10.08
C HIS A 105 22.19 7.39 8.60
N ILE A 106 20.94 7.52 8.19
CA ILE A 106 20.54 7.91 6.84
C ILE A 106 20.01 9.34 6.89
N HIS A 107 20.47 10.17 5.96
CA HIS A 107 19.99 11.53 5.79
C HIS A 107 18.81 11.54 4.84
N VAL A 108 17.72 12.19 5.21
CA VAL A 108 16.46 12.19 4.48
C VAL A 108 16.09 13.62 4.11
N ASN A 109 15.87 13.82 2.82
CA ASN A 109 15.31 15.04 2.25
C ASN A 109 13.99 14.71 1.57
N ILE A 110 12.96 15.49 1.84
CA ILE A 110 11.60 15.27 1.35
C ILE A 110 11.14 16.51 0.59
N ASP A 111 10.80 16.33 -0.67
CA ASP A 111 10.27 17.38 -1.53
C ASP A 111 8.79 17.14 -1.79
N ILE A 112 7.99 18.19 -1.66
CA ILE A 112 6.54 18.17 -1.91
C ILE A 112 6.27 19.01 -3.15
N SER A 113 5.58 18.41 -4.12
CA SER A 113 5.31 19.05 -5.40
C SER A 113 3.84 18.94 -5.81
N ALA A 114 3.35 19.94 -6.53
CA ALA A 114 2.11 19.87 -7.29
C ALA A 114 2.45 19.88 -8.77
N ASP A 115 1.95 18.90 -9.53
CA ASP A 115 2.11 18.87 -10.99
C ASP A 115 3.59 19.06 -11.41
N LYS A 116 4.51 18.42 -10.67
CA LYS A 116 5.98 18.49 -10.81
C LYS A 116 6.63 19.83 -10.46
N THR A 117 5.87 20.80 -9.94
CA THR A 117 6.39 22.06 -9.43
C THR A 117 6.66 21.91 -7.93
N PRO A 118 7.89 22.13 -7.44
CA PRO A 118 8.20 22.06 -6.02
C PRO A 118 7.51 23.19 -5.25
N ILE A 119 6.93 22.87 -4.10
CA ILE A 119 6.17 23.82 -3.27
C ILE A 119 6.79 23.94 -1.88
N ALA A 120 7.15 22.81 -1.28
CA ALA A 120 7.76 22.78 0.05
C ALA A 120 8.83 21.69 0.09
N SER A 121 9.82 21.85 0.95
CA SER A 121 10.83 20.83 1.21
C SER A 121 11.15 20.74 2.70
N ILE A 122 11.46 19.52 3.13
CA ILE A 122 11.89 19.19 4.48
C ILE A 122 13.28 18.59 4.34
N THR A 123 14.29 19.27 4.86
CA THR A 123 15.70 18.89 4.67
C THR A 123 16.38 18.58 6.00
N ASN A 124 17.54 17.92 5.93
CA ASN A 124 18.43 17.65 7.06
C ASN A 124 17.85 16.76 8.18
N TYR A 125 16.88 15.91 7.86
CA TYR A 125 16.44 14.89 8.81
C TYR A 125 17.42 13.73 8.81
N THR A 126 17.84 13.32 10.00
CA THR A 126 18.77 12.20 10.15
C THR A 126 18.07 11.14 10.98
N LEU A 127 18.01 9.92 10.45
CA LEU A 127 17.33 8.79 11.08
C LEU A 127 18.30 7.62 11.20
N PRO A 128 18.27 6.86 12.29
CA PRO A 128 18.90 5.55 12.34
C PRO A 128 18.38 4.62 11.24
N LEU A 129 19.19 3.65 10.81
CA LEU A 129 18.67 2.51 10.05
C LEU A 129 17.91 1.55 10.98
N ASP A 130 17.08 0.72 10.35
CA ASP A 130 16.27 -0.31 11.00
C ASP A 130 15.23 0.21 12.00
N ILE A 131 14.65 1.37 11.70
CA ILE A 131 13.53 1.92 12.46
C ILE A 131 12.23 1.91 11.65
N THR A 132 11.12 1.87 12.37
CA THR A 132 9.77 1.97 11.80
C THR A 132 9.02 3.14 12.42
N LYS A 133 8.14 3.74 11.62
CA LYS A 133 7.18 4.78 12.02
C LYS A 133 7.86 5.99 12.66
N ALA A 134 9.06 6.34 12.21
CA ALA A 134 9.68 7.60 12.60
C ALA A 134 8.82 8.76 12.08
N GLU A 135 8.54 9.74 12.93
CA GLU A 135 7.56 10.78 12.63
C GLU A 135 8.28 12.10 12.34
N ILE A 136 8.09 12.62 11.13
CA ILE A 136 8.62 13.91 10.68
C ILE A 136 7.44 14.91 10.60
N PRO A 137 7.49 16.04 11.32
CA PRO A 137 6.46 17.07 11.23
C PRO A 137 6.30 17.63 9.81
N LEU A 138 5.05 17.88 9.41
CA LEU A 138 4.71 18.44 8.11
C LEU A 138 3.84 19.69 8.33
N SER A 139 4.31 20.84 7.83
CA SER A 139 3.50 22.06 7.77
C SER A 139 2.63 22.10 6.51
N PHE A 140 1.47 22.74 6.61
CA PHE A 140 0.56 22.99 5.50
C PHE A 140 0.51 24.46 5.06
N ASP A 141 1.34 25.33 5.65
CA ASP A 141 1.32 26.78 5.40
C ASP A 141 1.51 27.13 3.90
N ASP A 142 2.38 26.39 3.20
CA ASP A 142 2.67 26.59 1.77
C ASP A 142 1.74 25.77 0.85
N LEU A 143 0.80 25.00 1.40
CA LEU A 143 -0.09 24.13 0.63
C LEU A 143 -1.49 24.73 0.49
N THR A 144 -2.02 24.71 -0.73
CA THR A 144 -3.40 25.09 -1.02
C THR A 144 -4.30 23.84 -1.06
N PRO A 145 -5.39 23.78 -0.30
CA PRO A 145 -6.31 22.63 -0.34
C PRO A 145 -6.81 22.35 -1.76
N LYS A 146 -6.68 21.10 -2.24
CA LYS A 146 -7.13 20.69 -3.59
C LYS A 146 -7.49 19.22 -3.66
N LEU A 147 -8.29 18.84 -4.65
CA LEU A 147 -8.73 17.46 -4.85
C LEU A 147 -7.64 16.56 -5.46
N THR A 148 -6.72 17.15 -6.23
CA THR A 148 -5.57 16.42 -6.79
C THR A 148 -4.48 16.28 -5.73
N PRO A 149 -3.94 15.07 -5.47
CA PRO A 149 -2.91 14.89 -4.46
C PRO A 149 -1.62 15.65 -4.79
N TYR A 150 -0.86 15.97 -3.75
CA TYR A 150 0.54 16.37 -3.87
C TYR A 150 1.43 15.13 -3.97
N THR A 151 2.53 15.24 -4.72
CA THR A 151 3.55 14.20 -4.78
C THR A 151 4.63 14.48 -3.76
N ILE A 152 4.84 13.55 -2.85
CA ILE A 152 5.97 13.51 -1.93
C ILE A 152 7.06 12.69 -2.60
N THR A 153 8.21 13.30 -2.85
CA THR A 153 9.42 12.62 -3.31
C THR A 153 10.41 12.65 -2.17
N THR A 154 10.84 11.49 -1.69
CA THR A 154 11.87 11.39 -0.66
C THR A 154 13.16 10.89 -1.26
N THR A 155 14.24 11.61 -0.98
CA THR A 155 15.61 11.22 -1.29
C THR A 155 16.33 10.95 0.02
N ALA A 156 16.77 9.71 0.21
CA ALA A 156 17.54 9.32 1.37
C ALA A 156 18.98 8.99 0.96
N SER A 157 19.97 9.55 1.65
CA SER A 157 21.39 9.32 1.38
C SER A 157 22.08 8.66 2.57
N LEU A 158 22.78 7.57 2.27
CA LEU A 158 23.67 6.89 3.20
C LEU A 158 25.11 7.17 2.77
N SER A 159 25.83 7.94 3.57
CA SER A 159 27.26 8.17 3.41
C SER A 159 28.01 7.29 4.40
N ASN A 160 28.76 6.31 3.90
CA ASN A 160 29.70 5.54 4.70
C ASN A 160 31.15 5.82 4.21
N SER A 161 32.15 5.21 4.85
CA SER A 161 33.56 5.43 4.50
C SER A 161 33.96 4.93 3.09
N ILE A 162 33.07 4.23 2.38
CA ILE A 162 33.37 3.53 1.12
C ILE A 162 32.58 4.14 -0.05
N THR A 163 31.30 4.44 0.15
CA THR A 163 30.37 4.87 -0.89
C THR A 163 29.32 5.84 -0.35
N ASN A 164 28.87 6.74 -1.21
CA ASN A 164 27.67 7.53 -0.99
C ASN A 164 26.55 6.94 -1.85
N THR A 165 25.48 6.47 -1.23
CA THR A 165 24.37 5.79 -1.93
C THR A 165 23.07 6.49 -1.64
N THR A 166 22.29 6.69 -2.70
CA THR A 166 21.04 7.43 -2.67
C THR A 166 19.88 6.51 -2.99
N PHE A 167 18.81 6.63 -2.22
CA PHE A 167 17.57 5.90 -2.35
C PHE A 167 16.44 6.91 -2.61
N THR A 168 15.50 6.55 -3.47
CA THR A 168 14.36 7.42 -3.79
C THR A 168 13.06 6.65 -3.66
N THR A 169 12.10 7.24 -2.97
CA THR A 169 10.73 6.72 -2.89
C THR A 169 9.74 7.85 -3.08
N SER A 170 8.52 7.53 -3.51
CA SER A 170 7.45 8.51 -3.68
C SER A 170 6.15 8.05 -3.06
N SER A 171 5.36 9.02 -2.60
CA SER A 171 4.01 8.80 -2.09
C SER A 171 3.12 10.01 -2.36
N GLU A 172 1.83 9.87 -2.06
CA GLU A 172 0.83 10.91 -2.27
C GLU A 172 0.39 11.54 -0.94
N LEU A 173 0.14 12.84 -0.97
CA LEU A 173 -0.44 13.61 0.13
C LEU A 173 -1.78 14.21 -0.31
N PHE A 174 -2.85 13.80 0.33
CA PHE A 174 -4.18 14.35 0.15
C PHE A 174 -4.45 15.43 1.19
N TYR A 175 -4.40 16.70 0.75
CA TYR A 175 -4.78 17.87 1.54
C TYR A 175 -5.98 18.54 0.88
N LEU A 176 -7.18 18.25 1.40
CA LEU A 176 -8.44 18.48 0.71
C LEU A 176 -9.19 19.70 1.28
N PRO A 177 -10.00 20.40 0.45
CA PRO A 177 -10.89 21.44 0.96
C PRO A 177 -11.91 20.90 1.96
N GLN A 178 -12.39 21.75 2.85
CA GLN A 178 -13.45 21.38 3.79
C GLN A 178 -14.76 21.12 3.03
N ARG A 179 -15.48 20.10 3.47
CA ARG A 179 -16.82 19.82 2.91
C ARG A 179 -17.84 20.85 3.41
N THR A 180 -18.54 21.49 2.47
CA THR A 180 -19.64 22.42 2.73
C THR A 180 -21.01 21.86 2.33
N ASP A 181 -21.03 20.68 1.70
CA ASP A 181 -22.21 20.02 1.13
C ASP A 181 -23.00 19.17 2.14
N GLY A 182 -22.71 19.31 3.44
CA GLY A 182 -23.34 18.50 4.49
C GLY A 182 -22.86 17.05 4.56
N GLY A 183 -21.83 16.69 3.79
CA GLY A 183 -21.29 15.33 3.77
C GLY A 183 -20.40 14.97 4.97
N SER A 184 -19.61 13.92 4.81
CA SER A 184 -18.68 13.43 5.84
C SER A 184 -17.32 13.09 5.25
N ALA A 185 -16.29 13.12 6.08
CA ALA A 185 -14.96 12.65 5.71
C ALA A 185 -14.46 11.66 6.76
N THR A 186 -13.74 10.63 6.31
CA THR A 186 -13.15 9.60 7.18
C THR A 186 -11.67 9.49 6.82
N ARG A 187 -10.82 9.31 7.83
CA ARG A 187 -9.39 9.09 7.65
C ARG A 187 -8.88 7.94 8.50
N ILE A 188 -7.80 7.33 8.04
CA ILE A 188 -7.05 6.27 8.71
C ILE A 188 -5.78 6.88 9.29
N ASP A 189 -5.46 6.63 10.55
CA ASP A 189 -4.13 6.87 11.11
C ASP A 189 -3.22 5.69 10.73
N HIS A 190 -2.30 5.94 9.82
CA HIS A 190 -1.31 4.99 9.32
C HIS A 190 -0.34 4.46 10.39
N ARG A 191 -0.21 5.13 11.54
CA ARG A 191 0.65 4.70 12.65
C ARG A 191 -0.05 3.63 13.50
N THR A 192 -1.33 3.84 13.79
CA THR A 192 -2.12 3.05 14.76
C THR A 192 -3.17 2.15 14.11
N GLY A 193 -3.56 2.42 12.86
CA GLY A 193 -4.70 1.80 12.18
C GLY A 193 -6.06 2.36 12.60
N MET A 194 -6.09 3.37 13.47
CA MET A 194 -7.35 3.94 13.98
C MET A 194 -8.10 4.71 12.89
N LEU A 195 -9.42 4.59 12.88
CA LEU A 195 -10.30 5.39 12.03
C LEU A 195 -10.79 6.62 12.78
N SER A 196 -10.96 7.73 12.08
CA SER A 196 -11.66 8.91 12.61
C SER A 196 -12.51 9.56 11.53
N TYR A 197 -13.58 10.23 11.94
CA TYR A 197 -14.50 10.89 11.01
C TYR A 197 -14.84 12.31 11.43
N ILE A 198 -15.26 13.10 10.45
CA ILE A 198 -16.01 14.35 10.64
C ILE A 198 -17.35 14.25 9.90
N ARG A 199 -18.36 14.96 10.39
CA ARG A 199 -19.68 15.05 9.77
C ARG A 199 -20.09 16.51 9.62
N ASN A 200 -20.83 16.80 8.54
CA ASN A 200 -21.32 18.12 8.23
C ASN A 200 -20.15 19.14 8.19
N GLN A 201 -20.35 20.33 8.75
CA GLN A 201 -19.33 21.40 8.81
C GLN A 201 -18.41 21.30 10.05
N SER A 202 -18.36 20.14 10.73
CA SER A 202 -17.48 19.96 11.89
C SER A 202 -16.01 19.96 11.47
N VAL A 203 -15.18 20.59 12.30
CA VAL A 203 -13.71 20.63 12.14
C VAL A 203 -12.98 19.69 13.10
N THR A 204 -13.73 18.99 13.97
CA THR A 204 -13.17 18.12 15.01
C THR A 204 -13.30 16.65 14.62
N TRP A 205 -12.16 15.99 14.44
CA TRP A 205 -12.07 14.57 14.18
C TRP A 205 -12.52 13.74 15.38
N THR A 206 -13.50 12.87 15.17
CA THR A 206 -13.99 11.94 16.19
C THR A 206 -13.43 10.54 15.90
N PRO A 207 -12.72 9.89 16.85
CA PRO A 207 -12.21 8.54 16.65
C PRO A 207 -13.35 7.52 16.59
N ILE A 208 -13.21 6.52 15.74
CA ILE A 208 -14.03 5.31 15.72
C ILE A 208 -13.24 4.24 16.45
N PHE A 209 -13.83 3.69 17.51
CA PHE A 209 -13.26 2.54 18.22
C PHE A 209 -13.97 1.26 17.74
N PRO A 210 -13.38 0.50 16.80
CA PRO A 210 -14.00 -0.74 16.35
C PRO A 210 -13.86 -1.82 17.44
N TYR A 211 -14.99 -2.21 18.06
CA TYR A 211 -15.06 -3.45 18.81
C TYR A 211 -15.29 -4.60 17.81
N THR A 212 -14.26 -5.41 17.57
CA THR A 212 -14.40 -6.66 16.82
C THR A 212 -13.80 -7.82 17.63
N TYR A 213 -14.26 -9.05 17.36
CA TYR A 213 -13.65 -10.27 17.85
C TYR A 213 -13.26 -11.13 16.64
N TYR A 214 -12.10 -11.78 16.71
CA TYR A 214 -11.76 -12.85 15.78
C TYR A 214 -12.29 -14.16 16.34
N GLY A 215 -13.23 -14.79 15.64
CA GLY A 215 -13.59 -16.19 15.87
C GLY A 215 -12.58 -17.08 15.16
N THR A 216 -11.89 -17.94 15.89
CA THR A 216 -11.08 -19.00 15.28
C THR A 216 -12.02 -20.02 14.66
N SER A 217 -11.95 -20.21 13.34
CA SER A 217 -12.58 -21.36 12.70
C SER A 217 -11.86 -22.62 13.21
N PRO A 218 -12.57 -23.62 13.76
CA PRO A 218 -11.95 -24.88 14.11
C PRO A 218 -11.28 -25.46 12.87
N VAL A 219 -9.99 -25.79 12.96
CA VAL A 219 -9.33 -26.62 11.97
C VAL A 219 -10.02 -27.99 12.04
N PRO A 220 -10.55 -28.54 10.93
CA PRO A 220 -11.07 -29.89 10.93
C PRO A 220 -9.93 -30.83 11.33
N SER A 221 -10.03 -31.47 12.49
CA SER A 221 -9.12 -32.53 12.90
C SER A 221 -9.22 -33.68 11.89
N LEU A 222 -8.11 -34.03 11.26
CA LEU A 222 -8.01 -35.24 10.45
C LEU A 222 -8.36 -36.46 11.32
N PRO A 223 -9.19 -37.40 10.82
CA PRO A 223 -9.49 -38.62 11.57
C PRO A 223 -8.21 -39.45 11.73
N SER A 224 -7.88 -39.80 12.97
CA SER A 224 -6.79 -40.72 13.30
C SER A 224 -7.13 -42.11 12.78
N THR A 225 -6.38 -42.60 11.79
CA THR A 225 -6.41 -44.01 11.41
C THR A 225 -5.65 -44.81 12.46
N HIS A 226 -6.38 -45.58 13.28
CA HIS A 226 -5.79 -46.64 14.10
C HIS A 226 -5.36 -47.81 13.21
N PRO A 227 -4.17 -48.40 13.41
CA PRO A 227 -3.80 -49.65 12.75
C PRO A 227 -4.47 -50.83 13.45
N VAL A 228 -5.00 -51.77 12.66
CA VAL A 228 -5.29 -53.15 13.06
C VAL A 228 -4.16 -54.02 12.53
#